data_AF-A0A6U0J694-F1
#
_entry.id   AF-A0A6U0J694-F1
#
_cell.length_a   1.000
_cell.length_b   1.000
_cell.length_c   1.000
_cell.angle_alpha   90.00
_cell.angle_beta   90.00
_cell.angle_gamma   90.00
#
_symmetry.space_group_name_H-M   'P 1'
#
loop_
_entity.id
_entity.type
_entity.pdbx_description
1 polymer ?
#
loop_
_entity_poly.entity_id
_entity_poly.type
_entity_poly.pdbx_seq_one_letter_code
_entity_poly.pdbx_strand_id
1 'polypeptide(L)'
;VREDDKAAALSKADVILSKPEFQKIVFKKTFNAFADNIYYSDPDRANAYLGGGAVPKNEQSIAYLLRNDVLTNVESLQAEVTYLIKEQKKIASGDETGPLETEDLYEYAKTASYSMKKYLDLVPPAELELGRNYFTSS
;
A
#
# COMPACT_ATOMS: atom_id res chain seq x y z
N VAL A 1 -13.82 7.10 -22.59
CA VAL A 1 -12.45 6.51 -22.64
C VAL A 1 -12.51 5.38 -23.64
N ARG A 2 -11.70 5.38 -24.70
CA ARG A 2 -11.73 4.29 -25.70
C ARG A 2 -11.16 3.01 -25.08
N GLU A 3 -11.49 1.83 -25.61
CA GLU A 3 -10.98 0.54 -25.07
C GLU A 3 -9.45 0.48 -25.08
N ASP A 4 -8.82 1.01 -26.13
CA ASP A 4 -7.36 1.13 -26.24
C ASP A 4 -6.76 1.97 -25.10
N ASP A 5 -7.46 3.03 -24.66
CA ASP A 5 -7.02 3.88 -23.56
C ASP A 5 -7.08 3.13 -22.23
N LYS A 6 -8.07 2.25 -22.05
CA LYS A 6 -8.19 1.41 -20.85
C LYS A 6 -7.08 0.36 -20.78
N ALA A 7 -6.75 -0.29 -21.91
CA ALA A 7 -5.66 -1.25 -21.99
C ALA A 7 -4.30 -0.63 -21.67
N ALA A 8 -4.05 0.56 -22.21
CA ALA A 8 -2.86 1.33 -21.91
C ALA A 8 -2.81 1.76 -20.43
N ALA A 9 -3.95 2.11 -19.83
CA ALA A 9 -4.04 2.48 -18.42
C ALA A 9 -3.74 1.28 -17.49
N LEU A 10 -4.33 0.11 -17.76
CA LEU A 10 -4.07 -1.10 -16.98
C LEU A 10 -2.61 -1.54 -17.07
N SER A 11 -2.02 -1.49 -18.27
CA SER A 11 -0.60 -1.81 -18.45
C SER A 11 0.31 -0.84 -17.69
N LYS A 12 -0.03 0.46 -17.64
CA LYS A 12 0.70 1.43 -16.83
C LYS A 12 0.54 1.16 -15.34
N ALA A 13 -0.67 0.82 -14.89
CA ALA A 13 -0.93 0.47 -13.49
C ALA A 13 -0.11 -0.76 -13.08
N ASP A 14 -0.07 -1.80 -13.91
CA ASP A 14 0.73 -3.01 -13.68
C ASP A 14 2.23 -2.70 -13.52
N VAL A 15 2.77 -1.85 -14.40
CA VAL A 15 4.17 -1.40 -14.31
C VAL A 15 4.45 -0.64 -13.02
N ILE A 16 3.53 0.24 -12.58
CA ILE A 16 3.68 0.99 -11.32
C ILE A 16 3.62 0.04 -10.13
N LEU A 17 2.61 -0.83 -10.09
CA LEU A 17 2.34 -1.73 -8.96
C LEU A 17 3.33 -2.91 -8.88
N SER A 18 4.07 -3.20 -9.95
CA SER A 18 5.14 -4.20 -9.98
C SER A 18 6.45 -3.72 -9.37
N LYS A 19 6.57 -2.41 -9.06
CA LYS A 19 7.79 -1.88 -8.48
C LYS A 19 8.07 -2.47 -7.09
N PRO A 20 9.36 -2.58 -6.68
CA PRO A 20 9.74 -3.21 -5.42
C PRO A 20 9.02 -2.65 -4.19
N GLU A 21 8.75 -1.34 -4.13
CA GLU A 21 8.08 -0.70 -3.00
C GLU A 21 6.67 -1.21 -2.70
N PHE A 22 5.98 -1.78 -3.69
CA PHE A 22 4.65 -2.38 -3.53
C PHE A 22 4.69 -3.88 -3.23
N GLN A 23 5.89 -4.49 -3.18
CA GLN A 23 6.01 -5.89 -2.77
C GLN A 23 5.83 -6.00 -1.25
N LYS A 24 4.96 -6.92 -0.81
CA LYS A 24 4.63 -7.15 0.61
C LYS A 24 5.85 -7.14 1.53
N ILE A 25 6.93 -7.82 1.15
CA ILE A 25 8.15 -7.92 1.97
C ILE A 25 8.85 -6.57 2.09
N VAL A 26 9.05 -5.85 0.97
CA VAL A 26 9.71 -4.55 0.94
C VAL A 26 8.84 -3.51 1.65
N PHE A 27 7.54 -3.48 1.34
CA PHE A 27 6.57 -2.63 2.01
C PHE A 27 6.64 -2.84 3.54
N LYS A 28 6.57 -4.09 4.00
CA LYS A 28 6.68 -4.38 5.43
C LYS A 28 8.00 -3.91 6.03
N LYS A 29 9.13 -4.15 5.35
CA LYS A 29 10.46 -3.71 5.79
C LYS A 29 10.55 -2.20 5.91
N THR A 30 10.09 -1.44 4.91
CA THR A 30 10.10 0.03 4.94
C THR A 30 9.30 0.54 6.13
N PHE A 31 8.07 0.06 6.31
CA PHE A 31 7.25 0.50 7.44
C PHE A 31 7.83 0.06 8.79
N ASN A 32 8.50 -1.09 8.88
CA ASN A 32 9.19 -1.49 10.10
C ASN A 32 10.40 -0.60 10.41
N ALA A 33 11.08 -0.07 9.40
CA ALA A 33 12.22 0.82 9.57
C ALA A 33 11.82 2.20 10.10
N PHE A 34 10.63 2.70 9.75
CA PHE A 34 10.21 4.07 10.07
C PHE A 34 8.97 4.17 10.98
N ALA A 35 8.28 3.06 11.26
CA ALA A 35 7.00 3.11 12.00
C ALA A 35 6.60 1.89 12.85
N ASP A 36 7.15 0.70 12.58
CA ASP A 36 6.79 -0.52 13.34
C ASP A 36 7.82 -0.91 14.41
N ASN A 37 8.89 -0.12 14.59
CA ASN A 37 9.49 0.04 15.90
C ASN A 37 8.58 0.98 16.69
N ILE A 38 7.92 0.46 17.72
CA ILE A 38 7.24 1.25 18.74
C ILE A 38 8.33 1.99 19.55
N TYR A 39 8.78 3.10 18.95
CA TYR A 39 9.55 4.26 19.41
C TYR A 39 11.10 4.31 19.52
N TYR A 40 11.91 3.24 19.61
CA TYR A 40 13.35 3.47 19.84
C TYR A 40 14.28 2.38 19.30
N SER A 41 15.36 2.79 18.64
CA SER A 41 16.61 2.03 18.54
C SER A 41 17.47 2.12 19.81
N ASP A 42 16.95 2.80 20.85
CA ASP A 42 17.46 2.84 22.21
C ASP A 42 17.01 1.57 22.97
N PRO A 43 17.93 0.66 23.35
CA PRO A 43 17.62 -0.58 24.06
C PRO A 43 16.81 -0.39 25.35
N ASP A 44 16.89 0.79 25.98
CA ASP A 44 16.18 1.09 27.23
C ASP A 44 14.67 1.36 27.03
N ARG A 45 14.23 1.67 25.80
CA ARG A 45 12.82 1.99 25.51
C ARG A 45 12.13 1.03 24.55
N ALA A 46 12.90 0.24 23.80
CA ALA A 46 12.42 -0.75 22.84
C ALA A 46 11.56 -1.88 23.46
N ASN A 47 11.57 -2.05 24.78
CA ASN A 47 10.86 -3.13 25.46
C ASN A 47 9.72 -2.67 26.38
N ALA A 48 9.41 -1.38 26.46
CA ALA A 48 8.41 -0.88 27.42
C ALA A 48 6.98 -1.41 27.13
N TYR A 49 6.65 -1.63 25.85
CA TYR A 49 5.35 -2.14 25.42
C TYR A 49 5.23 -3.67 25.50
N LEU A 50 6.34 -4.40 25.37
CA LEU A 50 6.39 -5.87 25.50
C LEU A 50 6.60 -6.33 26.96
N GLY A 51 7.17 -5.47 27.81
CA GLY A 51 7.39 -5.72 29.24
C GLY A 51 6.17 -5.52 30.13
N GLY A 52 4.96 -5.33 29.57
CA GLY A 52 3.72 -5.21 30.34
C GLY A 52 3.54 -3.88 31.10
N GLY A 53 4.29 -2.83 30.76
CA GLY A 53 4.28 -1.55 31.50
C GLY A 53 3.80 -0.31 30.72
N ALA A 54 3.92 -0.28 29.39
CA ALA A 54 3.45 0.84 28.58
C ALA A 54 2.15 0.50 27.84
N VAL A 55 1.04 1.16 28.23
CA VAL A 55 -0.22 1.09 27.50
C VAL A 55 0.00 1.68 26.10
N PRO A 56 -0.28 0.93 25.00
CA PRO A 56 -0.20 1.48 23.65
C PRO A 56 -1.04 2.76 23.57
N LYS A 57 -0.46 3.85 23.07
CA LYS A 57 -1.26 5.05 22.79
C LYS A 57 -2.20 4.73 21.64
N ASN A 58 -3.46 5.18 21.72
CA ASN A 58 -4.48 4.93 20.69
C ASN A 58 -3.97 5.21 19.25
N GLU A 59 -3.12 6.22 19.10
CA GLU A 59 -2.50 6.61 17.82
C GLU A 59 -1.64 5.51 17.19
N GLN A 60 -0.92 4.72 18.00
CA GLN A 60 -0.07 3.63 17.50
C GLN A 60 -0.90 2.48 16.95
N SER A 61 -1.96 2.11 17.67
CA SER A 61 -2.91 1.11 17.20
C SER A 61 -3.59 1.56 15.91
N ILE A 62 -3.96 2.84 15.80
CA ILE A 62 -4.54 3.41 14.59
C ILE A 62 -3.54 3.38 13.42
N ALA A 63 -2.28 3.78 13.63
CA ALA A 63 -1.26 3.74 12.59
C ALA A 63 -1.00 2.32 12.07
N TYR A 64 -0.96 1.33 12.97
CA TYR A 64 -0.83 -0.08 12.60
C TYR A 64 -2.02 -0.59 11.76
N LEU A 65 -3.25 -0.25 12.15
CA LEU A 65 -4.44 -0.61 11.38
C LEU A 65 -4.42 0.03 9.99
N LEU A 66 -4.14 1.34 9.91
CA LEU A 66 -4.06 2.06 8.65
C LEU A 66 -2.99 1.50 7.72
N ARG A 67 -1.81 1.14 8.25
CA ARG A 67 -0.75 0.48 7.47
C ARG A 67 -1.22 -0.85 6.88
N ASN A 68 -1.87 -1.69 7.69
CA ASN A 68 -2.37 -2.98 7.21
C ASN A 68 -3.47 -2.79 6.17
N ASP A 69 -4.36 -1.81 6.37
CA ASP A 69 -5.38 -1.45 5.37
C ASP A 69 -4.73 -1.03 4.05
N VAL A 70 -3.67 -0.22 4.08
CA VAL A 70 -2.92 0.13 2.86
C VAL A 70 -2.37 -1.14 2.21
N LEU A 71 -1.67 -1.98 2.97
CA LEU A 71 -1.03 -3.18 2.42
C LEU A 71 -2.06 -4.10 1.77
N THR A 72 -3.15 -4.40 2.47
CA THR A 72 -4.21 -5.26 1.95
C THR A 72 -4.83 -4.70 0.68
N ASN A 73 -5.13 -3.40 0.63
CA ASN A 73 -5.73 -2.80 -0.56
C ASN A 73 -4.74 -2.71 -1.74
N VAL A 74 -3.44 -2.52 -1.48
CA VAL A 74 -2.41 -2.61 -2.54
C VAL A 74 -2.31 -4.03 -3.09
N GLU A 75 -2.34 -5.05 -2.23
CA GLU A 75 -2.33 -6.46 -2.67
C GLU A 75 -3.59 -6.80 -3.50
N SER A 76 -4.77 -6.37 -3.05
CA SER A 76 -6.01 -6.52 -3.81
C SER A 76 -5.96 -5.78 -5.15
N LEU A 77 -5.43 -4.56 -5.17
CA LEU A 77 -5.28 -3.76 -6.39
C LEU A 77 -4.34 -4.43 -7.41
N GLN A 78 -3.23 -5.02 -6.95
CA GLN A 78 -2.32 -5.80 -7.81
C GLN A 78 -3.02 -7.02 -8.43
N ALA A 79 -3.77 -7.76 -7.61
CA ALA A 79 -4.54 -8.92 -8.08
C ALA A 79 -5.61 -8.51 -9.09
N GLU A 80 -6.31 -7.41 -8.81
CA GLU A 80 -7.38 -6.87 -9.65
C GLU A 80 -6.85 -6.38 -11.00
N VAL A 81 -5.77 -5.61 -11.02
CA VAL A 81 -5.11 -5.21 -12.29
C VAL A 81 -4.72 -6.42 -13.12
N THR A 82 -4.16 -7.46 -12.48
CA THR A 82 -3.79 -8.70 -13.16
C THR A 82 -5.02 -9.43 -13.74
N TYR A 83 -6.12 -9.44 -13.00
CA TYR A 83 -7.38 -10.01 -13.43
C TYR A 83 -7.95 -9.26 -14.63
N LEU A 84 -8.07 -7.93 -14.54
CA LEU A 84 -8.62 -7.08 -15.59
C LEU A 84 -7.82 -7.11 -16.88
N ILE A 85 -6.49 -7.23 -16.81
CA ILE A 85 -5.64 -7.43 -18.00
C ILE A 85 -5.98 -8.75 -18.70
N LYS A 86 -6.29 -9.82 -17.95
CA LYS A 86 -6.67 -11.12 -18.53
C LYS A 86 -8.08 -11.08 -19.10
N GLU A 87 -9.02 -10.49 -18.37
CA GLU A 87 -10.42 -10.35 -18.80
C GLU A 87 -10.53 -9.49 -20.06
N GLN A 88 -9.85 -8.35 -20.11
CA GLN A 88 -9.78 -7.51 -21.31
C GLN A 88 -9.25 -8.28 -22.52
N LYS A 89 -8.24 -9.15 -22.35
CA LYS A 89 -7.72 -9.98 -23.45
C LYS A 89 -8.76 -10.97 -23.96
N LYS A 90 -9.54 -11.59 -23.07
CA LYS A 90 -10.64 -12.50 -23.46
C LYS A 90 -11.77 -11.78 -24.19
N ILE A 91 -12.11 -10.57 -23.74
CA ILE A 91 -13.10 -9.73 -24.42
C ILE A 91 -12.59 -9.35 -25.81
N ALA A 92 -11.32 -8.94 -25.93
CA ALA A 92 -10.71 -8.59 -27.21
C ALA A 92 -10.55 -9.78 -28.17
N SER A 93 -10.36 -11.00 -27.67
CA SER A 93 -10.33 -12.23 -28.48
C SER A 93 -11.70 -12.77 -28.84
N GLY A 94 -12.78 -12.25 -28.22
CA GLY A 94 -14.14 -12.74 -28.40
C GLY A 94 -14.46 -14.02 -27.61
N ASP A 95 -13.59 -14.44 -26.69
CA ASP A 95 -13.82 -15.58 -25.79
C ASP A 95 -14.84 -15.25 -24.69
N GLU A 96 -15.02 -13.97 -24.40
CA GLU A 96 -15.93 -13.44 -23.38
C GLU A 96 -16.64 -12.19 -23.91
N THR A 97 -17.86 -11.94 -23.43
CA THR A 97 -18.67 -10.79 -23.86
C THR A 97 -19.20 -10.04 -22.65
N GLY A 98 -19.04 -8.73 -22.64
CA GLY A 98 -19.46 -7.90 -21.52
C GLY A 98 -18.56 -6.67 -21.40
N PRO A 99 -18.99 -5.67 -20.61
CA PRO A 99 -18.11 -4.59 -20.25
C PRO A 99 -16.99 -5.09 -19.32
N LEU A 100 -15.83 -4.45 -19.40
CA LEU A 100 -14.80 -4.61 -18.38
C LEU A 100 -15.23 -3.83 -17.11
N GLU A 101 -15.57 -4.56 -16.06
CA GLU A 101 -15.94 -4.01 -14.75
C GLU A 101 -14.67 -3.48 -14.05
N THR A 102 -14.73 -2.32 -13.41
CA THR A 102 -13.52 -1.66 -12.86
C THR A 102 -13.73 -1.01 -11.50
N GLU A 103 -14.92 -1.19 -10.92
CA GLU A 103 -15.34 -0.58 -9.66
C GLU A 103 -14.39 -0.95 -8.51
N ASP A 104 -14.07 -2.23 -8.39
CA ASP A 104 -13.21 -2.76 -7.33
C ASP A 104 -11.79 -2.19 -7.44
N LEU A 105 -11.25 -2.07 -8.67
CA LEU A 105 -9.96 -1.43 -8.92
C LEU A 105 -9.93 0.00 -8.37
N TYR A 106 -10.98 0.79 -8.61
CA TYR A 106 -11.03 2.17 -8.11
C TYR A 106 -11.20 2.21 -6.60
N GLU A 107 -11.99 1.32 -6.01
CA GLU A 107 -12.21 1.31 -4.56
C GLU A 107 -10.95 0.87 -3.80
N TYR A 108 -10.20 -0.12 -4.29
CA TYR A 108 -8.92 -0.51 -3.71
C TYR A 108 -7.90 0.62 -3.79
N ALA A 109 -7.77 1.28 -4.95
CA ALA A 109 -6.86 2.41 -5.13
C ALA A 109 -7.21 3.59 -4.22
N LYS A 110 -8.50 3.91 -4.12
CA LYS A 110 -9.02 4.98 -3.26
C LYS A 110 -8.79 4.67 -1.79
N THR A 111 -9.10 3.46 -1.35
CA THR A 111 -8.95 3.04 0.07
C THR A 111 -7.48 3.02 0.46
N ALA A 112 -6.60 2.42 -0.35
CA ALA A 112 -5.16 2.45 -0.11
C ALA A 112 -4.63 3.90 -0.01
N SER A 113 -5.02 4.77 -0.94
CA SER A 113 -4.58 6.17 -0.94
C SER A 113 -5.09 6.95 0.28
N TYR A 114 -6.34 6.73 0.68
CA TYR A 114 -6.96 7.39 1.82
C TYR A 114 -6.36 6.93 3.15
N SER A 115 -6.18 5.61 3.34
CA SER A 115 -5.54 5.06 4.52
C SER A 115 -4.08 5.51 4.62
N MET A 116 -3.36 5.58 3.50
CA MET A 116 -2.00 6.11 3.47
C MET A 116 -1.96 7.58 3.88
N LYS A 117 -2.87 8.41 3.35
CA LYS A 117 -2.93 9.83 3.72
C LYS A 117 -3.13 9.99 5.24
N LYS A 118 -4.11 9.28 5.80
CA LYS A 118 -4.37 9.28 7.25
C LYS A 118 -3.16 8.79 8.04
N TYR A 119 -2.49 7.76 7.56
CA TYR A 119 -1.30 7.24 8.19
C TYR A 119 -0.20 8.30 8.23
N LEU A 120 0.08 8.97 7.11
CA LEU A 120 1.09 10.02 7.02
C LEU A 120 0.76 11.23 7.92
N ASP A 121 -0.53 11.55 8.10
CA ASP A 121 -0.96 12.61 9.05
C ASP A 121 -0.64 12.26 10.52
N LEU A 122 -0.46 10.97 10.85
CA LEU A 122 -0.07 10.50 12.19
C LEU A 122 1.45 10.39 12.38
N VAL A 123 2.22 10.29 11.30
CA VAL A 123 3.68 10.12 11.39
C VAL A 123 4.33 11.48 11.69
N PRO A 124 5.22 11.58 12.69
CA PRO A 124 5.96 12.80 12.97
C PRO A 124 6.73 13.33 11.75
N PRO A 125 6.78 14.66 11.50
CA PRO A 125 7.44 15.22 10.32
C PRO A 125 8.90 14.80 10.13
N ALA A 126 9.66 14.66 11.23
CA ALA A 126 11.06 14.22 11.18
C ALA A 126 11.21 12.77 10.66
N GLU A 127 10.32 11.86 11.06
CA GLU A 127 10.28 10.48 10.57
C GLU A 127 9.87 10.42 9.10
N LEU A 128 8.93 11.29 8.69
CA LEU A 128 8.55 11.43 7.28
C LEU A 128 9.73 11.91 6.41
N GLU A 129 10.56 12.82 6.92
CA GLU A 129 11.76 13.29 6.22
C GLU A 129 12.79 12.16 6.06
N LEU A 130 13.03 11.38 7.12
CA LEU A 130 13.90 10.20 7.07
C LEU A 130 13.40 9.17 6.05
N GLY A 131 12.10 8.88 6.06
CA GLY A 131 11.48 7.97 5.09
C GLY A 131 11.61 8.47 3.65
N ARG A 132 11.43 9.77 3.40
CA ARG A 132 11.66 10.37 2.07
C ARG A 132 13.11 10.20 1.62
N ASN A 133 14.06 10.50 2.51
CA ASN A 133 15.49 10.39 2.21
C ASN A 133 15.91 8.93 1.92
N TYR A 134 15.30 7.96 2.59
CA TYR A 134 15.53 6.54 2.31
C TYR A 134 15.17 6.17 0.88
N PHE A 135 14.04 6.65 0.37
CA PHE A 135 13.61 6.38 -1.01
C PHE A 135 14.36 7.19 -2.08
N THR A 136 14.92 8.35 -1.75
CA THR A 136 15.73 9.13 -2.71
C THR A 136 17.20 8.71 -2.74
N SER A 137 17.67 7.98 -1.73
CA SER A 137 19.06 7.52 -1.61
C SER A 137 19.26 6.05 -1.98
N SER A 138 18.16 5.33 -2.26
CA SER A 138 18.14 3.93 -2.71
C SER A 138 18.01 3.85 -4.22
#